data_AF-A0AAN0J4I4-F1
#
_entry.id   AF-A0AAN0J4I4-F1
#
_cell.length_a   1.000
_cell.length_b   1.000
_cell.length_c   1.000
_cell.angle_alpha   90.00
_cell.angle_beta   90.00
_cell.angle_gamma   90.00
#
_symmetry.space_group_name_H-M   'P 1'
#
loop_
_entity.id
_entity.type
_entity.pdbx_description
1 polymer ?
#
loop_
_entity_poly.entity_id
_entity_poly.type
_entity_poly.pdbx_seq_one_letter_code
_entity_poly.pdbx_strand_id
1 'polypeptide(L)'
;MDNLDCLSDVQVAEKKLFLVQGEKPQLINWEKYGLRIGVQEDTLSPTNTVEVAVVALVGGEFVFPKNTVLVSAVYAVSVSKPLLKPLRLEIEHCIDLRGRPGLTQFLKFAIAPMSTPSLPYHFSVVQEGEFKADSWYGSIERKEFCLVSVVGQQLRQVAPWIGEEEGHGGNGGGAGGGGGQQTNEGEGGDQQQLEGQAGQTQHEVLIEGEHEEEEHDGLLDQGQEGQHSQQLVLEQGAQEPHQKGEDVQGQEEQQERGTTASPDDTMKPTGVKDAETYAGLVYYEKKETEDLVTFTAAKKLSALLEFIKSENSCAERGQNVYFSFNPFYSYIELKFDAPQEKPFTGWSIEPHLKPCRLRRCDVDNFGEANYPLPPCCLISVYGSPGAVPSLHYSVPLDGVADPVTLFIHRSLRTLSLPAIPVNPSPLPVPRKREQGLNLVSIRKGLQQALTRHRVDLSQAFNLSLTSIFNEMVQVGIVSNNTEKSYDAIITSLNVGMSFMKSSSDLELYCVKFLNGLSKVGGPVALAAETIYEEWTEASEGELLFDCLAKRAKNI
;
A
#
# COMPACT_ATOMS: atom_id res chain seq x y z
N MET A 1 -9.01 23.28 -14.70
CA MET A 1 -7.64 22.82 -14.45
C MET A 1 -7.75 21.71 -13.43
N ASP A 2 -7.20 20.54 -13.74
CA ASP A 2 -7.09 19.42 -12.80
C ASP A 2 -6.15 19.90 -11.68
N ASN A 3 -6.70 20.36 -10.55
CA ASN A 3 -5.90 20.94 -9.46
C ASN A 3 -5.03 19.90 -8.73
N LEU A 4 -5.07 18.65 -9.19
CA LEU A 4 -4.31 17.49 -8.70
C LEU A 4 -2.84 17.49 -9.12
N ASP A 5 -2.48 18.29 -10.13
CA ASP A 5 -1.10 18.37 -10.62
C ASP A 5 -0.15 19.05 -9.60
N CYS A 6 -0.68 19.58 -8.48
CA CYS A 6 0.11 20.13 -7.38
C CYS A 6 0.58 19.07 -6.36
N LEU A 7 0.19 17.79 -6.51
CA LEU A 7 0.65 16.73 -5.64
C LEU A 7 2.12 16.40 -5.93
N SER A 8 2.99 16.61 -4.96
CA SER A 8 4.43 16.35 -5.02
C SER A 8 4.83 15.30 -3.97
N ASP A 9 5.81 14.46 -4.30
CA ASP A 9 6.38 13.45 -3.39
C ASP A 9 5.32 12.56 -2.70
N VAL A 10 4.37 12.08 -3.50
CA VAL A 10 3.33 11.13 -3.10
C VAL A 10 3.42 9.83 -3.88
N GLN A 11 3.04 8.74 -3.23
CA GLN A 11 2.87 7.43 -3.86
C GLN A 11 1.40 7.21 -4.20
N VAL A 12 1.13 7.13 -5.50
CA VAL A 12 -0.22 7.05 -6.04
C VAL A 12 -0.60 5.59 -6.28
N ALA A 13 -1.68 5.14 -5.64
CA ALA A 13 -2.30 3.85 -5.92
C ALA A 13 -3.10 3.90 -7.24
N GLU A 14 -3.87 4.96 -7.44
CA GLU A 14 -4.69 5.18 -8.63
C GLU A 14 -5.21 6.62 -8.69
N LYS A 15 -5.40 7.15 -9.90
CA LYS A 15 -6.09 8.43 -10.15
C LYS A 15 -7.34 8.17 -10.98
N LYS A 16 -8.46 8.78 -10.59
CA LYS A 16 -9.72 8.64 -11.32
C LYS A 16 -10.51 9.93 -11.38
N LEU A 17 -11.11 10.19 -12.54
CA LEU A 17 -12.04 11.27 -12.77
C LEU A 17 -13.46 10.71 -12.87
N PHE A 18 -14.39 11.28 -12.11
CA PHE A 18 -15.79 10.92 -12.13
C PHE A 18 -16.63 12.09 -12.62
N LEU A 19 -17.61 11.81 -13.49
CA LEU A 19 -18.57 12.81 -13.97
C LEU A 19 -19.86 12.69 -13.17
N VAL A 20 -20.24 13.76 -12.47
CA VAL A 20 -21.43 13.83 -11.62
C VAL A 20 -22.44 14.77 -12.26
N GLN A 21 -23.69 14.32 -12.38
CA GLN A 21 -24.81 15.07 -12.95
C GLN A 21 -25.80 15.43 -11.85
N GLY A 22 -26.37 16.64 -11.90
CA GLY A 22 -27.20 17.20 -10.83
C GLY A 22 -28.63 16.68 -10.71
N GLU A 23 -29.15 15.95 -11.70
CA GLU A 23 -30.56 15.55 -11.71
C GLU A 23 -30.93 14.48 -10.69
N LYS A 24 -29.97 13.66 -10.23
CA LYS A 24 -30.25 12.48 -9.39
C LYS A 24 -29.17 12.28 -8.33
N PRO A 25 -29.54 11.73 -7.16
CA PRO A 25 -28.55 11.22 -6.22
C PRO A 25 -27.72 10.12 -6.88
N GLN A 26 -26.41 10.15 -6.65
CA GLN A 26 -25.48 9.17 -7.22
C GLN A 26 -24.58 8.62 -6.12
N LEU A 27 -24.29 7.33 -6.19
CA LEU A 27 -23.25 6.71 -5.37
C LEU A 27 -22.14 6.23 -6.29
N ILE A 28 -21.00 6.91 -6.24
CA ILE A 28 -19.79 6.47 -6.91
C ILE A 28 -19.12 5.45 -6.01
N ASN A 29 -19.16 4.19 -6.42
CA ASN A 29 -18.48 3.12 -5.72
C ASN A 29 -17.05 2.94 -6.25
N TRP A 30 -16.06 3.19 -5.38
CA TRP A 30 -14.65 2.93 -5.63
C TRP A 30 -14.04 2.09 -4.51
N GLU A 31 -14.83 1.14 -3.97
CA GLU A 31 -14.47 0.20 -2.90
C GLU A 31 -13.18 -0.55 -3.15
N LYS A 32 -12.84 -0.83 -4.43
CA LYS A 32 -11.57 -1.44 -4.81
C LYS A 32 -10.37 -0.69 -4.21
N TYR A 33 -10.49 0.63 -4.03
CA TYR A 33 -9.48 1.48 -3.39
C TYR A 33 -10.00 2.09 -2.07
N GLY A 34 -11.02 1.51 -1.42
CA GLY A 34 -11.45 1.91 -0.08
C GLY A 34 -12.25 3.23 -0.01
N LEU A 35 -12.80 3.73 -1.12
CA LEU A 35 -13.56 4.99 -1.14
C LEU A 35 -14.95 4.81 -1.75
N ARG A 36 -15.95 5.47 -1.18
CA ARG A 36 -17.25 5.72 -1.83
C ARG A 36 -17.59 7.19 -1.77
N ILE A 37 -18.26 7.70 -2.79
CA ILE A 37 -18.66 9.11 -2.85
C ILE A 37 -20.16 9.17 -3.11
N GLY A 38 -20.90 9.63 -2.10
CA GLY A 38 -22.32 9.93 -2.17
C GLY A 38 -22.56 11.36 -2.63
N VAL A 39 -23.42 11.51 -3.63
CA VAL A 39 -23.93 12.78 -4.14
C VAL A 39 -25.41 12.86 -3.81
N GLN A 40 -25.80 13.85 -3.01
CA GLN A 40 -27.20 14.06 -2.65
C GLN A 40 -27.97 14.76 -3.78
N GLU A 41 -29.29 14.68 -3.76
CA GLU A 41 -30.15 15.48 -4.63
C GLU A 41 -29.90 16.98 -4.40
N ASP A 42 -29.99 17.78 -5.45
CA ASP A 42 -29.66 19.22 -5.48
C ASP A 42 -28.21 19.58 -5.10
N THR A 43 -27.27 18.62 -5.08
CA THR A 43 -25.84 18.93 -4.92
C THR A 43 -25.34 19.83 -6.06
N LEU A 44 -25.96 19.69 -7.23
CA LEU A 44 -25.68 20.44 -8.45
C LEU A 44 -26.99 20.91 -9.08
N SER A 45 -26.94 21.98 -9.87
CA SER A 45 -28.05 22.34 -10.77
C SER A 45 -28.34 21.16 -11.72
N PRO A 46 -29.61 20.87 -12.08
CA PRO A 46 -29.99 19.78 -12.99
C PRO A 46 -29.21 19.77 -14.31
N THR A 47 -28.89 20.95 -14.85
CA THR A 47 -28.18 21.11 -16.12
C THR A 47 -26.64 21.06 -15.99
N ASN A 48 -26.12 21.02 -14.77
CA ASN A 48 -24.69 21.07 -14.52
C ASN A 48 -24.10 19.66 -14.37
N THR A 49 -23.02 19.44 -15.12
CA THR A 49 -22.06 18.36 -14.85
C THR A 49 -20.86 18.93 -14.13
N VAL A 50 -20.41 18.22 -13.10
CA VAL A 50 -19.20 18.50 -12.35
C VAL A 50 -18.27 17.30 -12.39
N GLU A 51 -16.98 17.60 -12.51
CA GLU A 51 -15.92 16.61 -12.46
C GLU A 51 -15.42 16.50 -11.04
N VAL A 52 -15.43 15.27 -10.51
CA VAL A 52 -14.83 14.93 -9.22
C VAL A 52 -13.57 14.13 -9.51
N ALA A 53 -12.41 14.76 -9.32
CA ALA A 53 -11.11 14.11 -9.48
C ALA A 53 -10.65 13.55 -8.13
N VAL A 54 -10.22 12.29 -8.12
CA VAL A 54 -9.81 11.60 -6.91
C VAL A 54 -8.48 10.90 -7.14
N VAL A 55 -7.56 11.02 -6.18
CA VAL A 55 -6.34 10.19 -6.11
C VAL A 55 -6.34 9.41 -4.81
N ALA A 56 -6.13 8.10 -4.90
CA ALA A 56 -5.81 7.29 -3.73
C ALA A 56 -4.29 7.32 -3.52
N LEU A 57 -3.86 7.84 -2.38
CA LEU A 57 -2.46 7.96 -1.98
C LEU A 57 -2.17 6.92 -0.91
N VAL A 58 -1.15 6.10 -1.18
CA VAL A 58 -0.65 5.09 -0.24
C VAL A 58 0.59 5.54 0.51
N GLY A 59 1.17 6.67 0.08
CA GLY A 59 2.36 7.23 0.69
C GLY A 59 2.60 8.68 0.32
N GLY A 60 3.44 9.36 1.09
CA GLY A 60 3.84 10.74 0.88
C GLY A 60 4.37 11.40 2.16
N GLU A 61 4.85 12.63 2.05
CA GLU A 61 5.30 13.41 3.21
C GLU A 61 4.11 13.97 3.99
N PHE A 62 3.50 13.13 4.83
CA PHE A 62 2.34 13.49 5.64
C PHE A 62 2.73 13.73 7.11
N VAL A 63 2.29 14.85 7.66
CA VAL A 63 2.43 15.14 9.10
C VAL A 63 1.06 15.18 9.73
N PHE A 64 0.76 14.19 10.56
CA PHE A 64 -0.49 14.10 11.33
C PHE A 64 -0.35 14.72 12.72
N PRO A 65 -1.47 15.14 13.36
CA PRO A 65 -1.44 15.65 14.72
C PRO A 65 -0.83 14.67 15.72
N LYS A 66 -0.20 15.20 16.78
CA LYS A 66 0.40 14.38 17.85
C LYS A 66 -0.62 13.43 18.46
N ASN A 67 -0.14 12.28 18.94
CA ASN A 67 -0.96 11.24 19.57
C ASN A 67 -2.01 10.64 18.62
N THR A 68 -1.76 10.64 17.32
CA THR A 68 -2.62 9.99 16.33
C THR A 68 -1.83 8.98 15.50
N VAL A 69 -2.53 7.99 14.94
CA VAL A 69 -1.99 7.04 13.96
C VAL A 69 -2.86 7.06 12.72
N LEU A 70 -2.25 7.02 11.54
CA LEU A 70 -2.98 6.89 10.28
C LEU A 70 -3.56 5.48 10.15
N VAL A 71 -4.89 5.39 9.97
CA VAL A 71 -5.62 4.12 9.91
C VAL A 71 -6.42 3.95 8.62
N SER A 72 -6.25 4.84 7.65
CA SER A 72 -6.81 4.74 6.29
C SER A 72 -5.73 5.06 5.25
N ALA A 73 -6.06 4.89 3.96
CA ALA A 73 -5.32 5.58 2.91
C ALA A 73 -5.62 7.10 2.95
N VAL A 74 -4.80 7.90 2.28
CA VAL A 74 -5.04 9.33 2.10
C VAL A 74 -5.68 9.52 0.73
N TYR A 75 -6.71 10.36 0.63
CA TYR A 75 -7.35 10.68 -0.65
C TYR A 75 -7.24 12.16 -0.95
N ALA A 76 -6.76 12.49 -2.16
CA ALA A 76 -6.88 13.82 -2.71
C ALA A 76 -8.21 13.92 -3.48
N VAL A 77 -9.10 14.81 -3.08
CA VAL A 77 -10.42 14.97 -3.72
C VAL A 77 -10.58 16.40 -4.23
N SER A 78 -10.80 16.55 -5.54
CA SER A 78 -11.07 17.81 -6.26
C SER A 78 -12.43 17.83 -6.93
N VAL A 79 -12.96 19.04 -7.05
CA VAL A 79 -14.24 19.29 -7.69
C VAL A 79 -14.05 20.48 -8.63
N SER A 80 -14.44 20.33 -9.90
CA SER A 80 -14.17 21.36 -10.92
C SER A 80 -15.03 22.62 -10.80
N LYS A 81 -16.13 22.57 -10.04
CA LYS A 81 -17.03 23.71 -9.79
C LYS A 81 -17.54 23.68 -8.34
N PRO A 82 -17.90 24.84 -7.75
CA PRO A 82 -18.53 24.89 -6.44
C PRO A 82 -19.81 24.06 -6.38
N LEU A 83 -20.02 23.35 -5.28
CA LEU A 83 -21.20 22.53 -5.04
C LEU A 83 -22.21 23.28 -4.16
N LEU A 84 -23.50 23.04 -4.39
CA LEU A 84 -24.58 23.60 -3.58
C LEU A 84 -24.63 22.90 -2.20
N LYS A 85 -24.58 21.56 -2.21
CA LYS A 85 -24.49 20.69 -1.03
C LYS A 85 -23.13 19.96 -1.01
N PRO A 86 -22.64 19.52 0.15
CA PRO A 86 -21.40 18.75 0.22
C PRO A 86 -21.54 17.35 -0.40
N LEU A 87 -20.43 16.80 -0.89
CA LEU A 87 -20.29 15.37 -1.18
C LEU A 87 -20.13 14.61 0.12
N ARG A 88 -20.72 13.43 0.23
CA ARG A 88 -20.48 12.49 1.33
C ARG A 88 -19.36 11.54 0.94
N LEU A 89 -18.19 11.67 1.53
CA LEU A 89 -17.07 10.75 1.36
C LEU A 89 -17.17 9.65 2.40
N GLU A 90 -17.13 8.39 1.98
CA GLU A 90 -16.98 7.23 2.87
C GLU A 90 -15.60 6.61 2.68
N ILE A 91 -14.78 6.64 3.73
CA ILE A 91 -13.38 6.23 3.70
C ILE A 91 -13.17 4.98 4.56
N GLU A 92 -12.57 3.95 3.96
CA GLU A 92 -12.20 2.70 4.63
C GLU A 92 -11.08 2.92 5.66
N HIS A 93 -11.20 2.32 6.83
CA HIS A 93 -10.17 2.27 7.87
C HIS A 93 -9.83 0.82 8.25
N CYS A 94 -8.64 0.59 8.81
CA CYS A 94 -8.16 -0.75 9.18
C CYS A 94 -8.42 -1.14 10.64
N ILE A 95 -9.22 -0.36 11.38
CA ILE A 95 -9.56 -0.64 12.78
C ILE A 95 -10.73 -1.63 12.90
N ASP A 96 -10.51 -2.74 13.60
CA ASP A 96 -11.57 -3.69 13.93
C ASP A 96 -12.40 -3.22 15.13
N LEU A 97 -13.55 -2.64 14.82
CA LEU A 97 -14.52 -2.16 15.79
C LEU A 97 -15.40 -3.27 16.35
N ARG A 98 -15.38 -4.49 15.78
CA ARG A 98 -16.20 -5.61 16.25
C ARG A 98 -15.78 -5.99 17.67
N GLY A 99 -16.77 -6.07 18.56
CA GLY A 99 -16.53 -6.31 19.99
C GLY A 99 -15.90 -5.13 20.75
N ARG A 100 -15.53 -4.03 20.07
CA ARG A 100 -14.97 -2.80 20.66
C ARG A 100 -15.65 -1.54 20.10
N PRO A 101 -16.99 -1.44 20.18
CA PRO A 101 -17.75 -0.34 19.58
C PRO A 101 -17.35 1.03 20.12
N GLY A 102 -16.87 1.10 21.37
CA GLY A 102 -16.40 2.34 22.00
C GLY A 102 -15.11 2.92 21.39
N LEU A 103 -14.45 2.23 20.46
CA LEU A 103 -13.28 2.78 19.75
C LEU A 103 -13.65 3.84 18.71
N THR A 104 -14.91 3.88 18.26
CA THR A 104 -15.39 4.89 17.28
C THR A 104 -15.14 6.33 17.75
N GLN A 105 -15.25 6.60 19.06
CA GLN A 105 -15.02 7.93 19.62
C GLN A 105 -13.58 8.44 19.45
N PHE A 106 -12.63 7.51 19.27
CA PHE A 106 -11.21 7.79 19.08
C PHE A 106 -10.81 7.84 17.60
N LEU A 107 -11.72 7.53 16.67
CA LEU A 107 -11.50 7.75 15.25
C LEU A 107 -11.91 9.16 14.88
N LYS A 108 -11.09 9.81 14.05
CA LYS A 108 -11.30 11.18 13.59
C LYS A 108 -10.90 11.30 12.13
N PHE A 109 -11.55 12.21 11.41
CA PHE A 109 -11.04 12.64 10.12
C PHE A 109 -9.91 13.64 10.29
N ALA A 110 -8.91 13.54 9.44
CA ALA A 110 -7.83 14.51 9.34
C ALA A 110 -7.76 15.05 7.90
N ILE A 111 -7.62 16.38 7.79
CA ILE A 111 -7.66 17.09 6.52
C ILE A 111 -6.43 18.00 6.38
N ALA A 112 -5.86 18.04 5.18
CA ALA A 112 -4.87 19.03 4.78
C ALA A 112 -5.36 19.79 3.52
N PRO A 113 -5.23 21.14 3.47
CA PRO A 113 -5.45 21.90 2.26
C PRO A 113 -4.43 21.49 1.18
N MET A 114 -4.85 21.42 -0.09
CA MET A 114 -3.92 21.18 -1.21
C MET A 114 -3.35 22.47 -1.82
N SER A 115 -3.74 23.63 -1.30
CA SER A 115 -3.27 24.95 -1.76
C SER A 115 -1.89 25.33 -1.23
N THR A 116 -1.28 24.54 -0.34
CA THR A 116 0.08 24.75 0.16
C THR A 116 1.08 23.98 -0.70
N PRO A 117 1.93 24.65 -1.50
CA PRO A 117 2.98 24.00 -2.29
C PRO A 117 4.20 23.56 -1.45
N SER A 118 4.12 23.64 -0.12
CA SER A 118 5.20 23.28 0.79
C SER A 118 4.96 21.89 1.35
N LEU A 119 5.87 20.98 1.06
CA LEU A 119 6.02 19.76 1.84
C LEU A 119 6.63 20.08 3.21
N PRO A 120 6.25 19.35 4.27
CA PRO A 120 5.30 18.23 4.27
C PRO A 120 3.82 18.69 4.30
N TYR A 121 2.89 17.82 3.91
CA TYR A 121 1.45 18.07 4.02
C TYR A 121 1.02 17.98 5.49
N HIS A 122 0.65 19.13 6.07
CA HIS A 122 0.22 19.21 7.46
C HIS A 122 -1.28 18.96 7.60
N PHE A 123 -1.62 17.83 8.23
CA PHE A 123 -3.00 17.46 8.52
C PHE A 123 -3.48 18.03 9.85
N SER A 124 -4.75 18.39 9.89
CA SER A 124 -5.46 18.81 11.10
C SER A 124 -6.70 17.94 11.32
N VAL A 125 -6.97 17.56 12.57
CA VAL A 125 -8.19 16.81 12.90
C VAL A 125 -9.40 17.72 12.79
N VAL A 126 -10.46 17.22 12.18
CA VAL A 126 -11.77 17.89 12.13
C VAL A 126 -12.77 17.20 13.05
N GLN A 127 -13.70 17.98 13.60
CA GLN A 127 -14.77 17.44 14.44
C GLN A 127 -15.89 16.79 13.62
N GLU A 128 -15.97 17.11 12.34
CA GLU A 128 -16.95 16.56 11.40
C GLU A 128 -16.70 15.09 11.11
N GLY A 129 -17.78 14.39 10.76
CA GLY A 129 -17.77 13.01 10.32
C GLY A 129 -18.25 12.02 11.37
N GLU A 130 -18.58 10.83 10.89
CA GLU A 130 -19.26 9.80 11.67
C GLU A 130 -18.63 8.43 11.44
N PHE A 131 -18.55 7.63 12.50
CA PHE A 131 -18.07 6.25 12.46
C PHE A 131 -19.12 5.34 13.07
N LYS A 132 -19.47 4.27 12.36
CA LYS A 132 -20.40 3.24 12.85
C LYS A 132 -19.61 2.08 13.45
N ALA A 133 -20.10 1.57 14.58
CA ALA A 133 -19.42 0.51 15.33
C ALA A 133 -19.31 -0.84 14.59
N ASP A 134 -20.11 -1.04 13.55
CA ASP A 134 -20.19 -2.24 12.73
C ASP A 134 -19.62 -2.03 11.30
N SER A 135 -18.97 -0.89 11.06
CA SER A 135 -18.48 -0.48 9.74
C SER A 135 -16.96 -0.42 9.70
N TRP A 136 -16.39 -0.74 8.54
CA TRP A 136 -15.00 -0.44 8.21
C TRP A 136 -14.83 0.93 7.56
N TYR A 137 -15.91 1.71 7.48
CA TYR A 137 -15.95 3.02 6.84
C TYR A 137 -16.40 4.09 7.82
N GLY A 138 -15.69 5.22 7.83
CA GLY A 138 -16.19 6.50 8.33
C GLY A 138 -16.79 7.32 7.21
N SER A 139 -17.71 8.24 7.53
CA SER A 139 -18.26 9.19 6.55
C SER A 139 -18.09 10.65 6.94
N ILE A 140 -17.73 11.51 5.99
CA ILE A 140 -17.58 12.97 6.17
C ILE A 140 -18.17 13.72 4.97
N GLU A 141 -18.67 14.94 5.21
CA GLU A 141 -19.23 15.81 4.18
C GLU A 141 -18.21 16.88 3.75
N ARG A 142 -17.94 17.05 2.43
CA ARG A 142 -16.95 18.01 1.92
C ARG A 142 -17.43 18.77 0.68
N LYS A 143 -17.07 20.05 0.58
CA LYS A 143 -17.34 20.93 -0.59
C LYS A 143 -16.10 21.35 -1.38
N GLU A 144 -14.91 21.22 -0.80
CA GLU A 144 -13.69 21.85 -1.30
C GLU A 144 -12.55 20.84 -1.54
N PHE A 145 -11.57 21.28 -2.33
CA PHE A 145 -10.36 20.54 -2.64
C PHE A 145 -9.53 20.26 -1.39
N CYS A 146 -9.34 18.99 -1.04
CA CYS A 146 -8.60 18.62 0.16
C CYS A 146 -7.98 17.23 0.10
N LEU A 147 -6.88 17.07 0.85
CA LEU A 147 -6.42 15.75 1.28
C LEU A 147 -7.26 15.33 2.50
N VAL A 148 -7.77 14.11 2.50
CA VAL A 148 -8.61 13.58 3.58
C VAL A 148 -8.19 12.17 3.95
N SER A 149 -8.23 11.87 5.24
CA SER A 149 -7.89 10.56 5.82
C SER A 149 -8.61 10.35 7.15
N VAL A 150 -8.50 9.14 7.68
CA VAL A 150 -8.94 8.75 9.03
C VAL A 150 -7.71 8.49 9.88
N VAL A 151 -7.67 9.13 11.05
CA VAL A 151 -6.68 8.89 12.08
C VAL A 151 -7.34 8.35 13.34
N GLY A 152 -6.61 7.54 14.09
CA GLY A 152 -7.02 7.04 15.39
C GLY A 152 -6.20 7.70 16.50
N GLN A 153 -6.88 8.19 17.54
CA GLN A 153 -6.24 8.77 18.71
C GLN A 153 -5.60 7.67 19.56
N GLN A 154 -4.32 7.80 19.89
CA GLN A 154 -3.56 6.79 20.62
C GLN A 154 -3.71 6.91 22.14
N LEU A 155 -3.84 8.14 22.64
CA LEU A 155 -3.90 8.46 24.06
C LEU A 155 -5.18 9.24 24.40
N ARG A 156 -5.81 8.90 25.52
CA ARG A 156 -6.92 9.65 26.10
C ARG A 156 -6.53 10.23 27.46
N GLN A 157 -7.05 11.43 27.75
CA GLN A 157 -6.99 11.96 29.10
C GLN A 157 -7.95 11.20 30.01
N VAL A 158 -7.50 10.87 31.21
CA VAL A 158 -8.34 10.38 32.29
C VAL A 158 -8.62 11.57 33.21
N ALA A 159 -9.90 11.85 33.46
CA ALA A 159 -10.26 12.84 34.45
C ALA A 159 -9.63 12.46 35.81
N PRO A 160 -9.09 13.42 36.58
CA PRO A 160 -8.61 13.14 37.92
C PRO A 160 -9.73 12.47 38.73
N TRP A 161 -9.42 11.36 39.39
CA TRP A 161 -10.33 10.72 40.32
C TRP A 161 -10.66 11.73 41.43
N ILE A 162 -11.86 12.33 41.39
CA ILE A 162 -12.43 12.97 42.56
C ILE A 162 -13.00 11.82 43.38
N GLY A 163 -12.31 11.46 44.46
CA GLY A 163 -12.79 10.44 45.39
C GLY A 163 -14.10 10.89 46.01
N GLU A 164 -15.20 10.30 45.58
CA GLU A 164 -16.45 10.33 46.34
C GLU A 164 -16.42 9.15 47.30
N GLU A 165 -16.54 9.49 48.59
CA GLU A 165 -16.60 8.55 49.70
C GLU A 165 -17.66 7.47 49.47
N GLU A 166 -17.26 6.22 49.74
CA GLU A 166 -18.15 5.07 49.76
C GLU A 166 -19.27 5.27 50.79
N GLY A 167 -20.43 5.71 50.31
CA GLY A 167 -21.68 5.63 51.03
C GLY A 167 -22.19 4.19 51.05
N HIS A 168 -22.00 3.51 52.17
CA HIS A 168 -22.65 2.23 52.49
C HIS A 168 -24.18 2.25 52.27
N GLY A 169 -24.69 1.16 51.67
CA GLY A 169 -26.11 0.79 51.67
C GLY A 169 -26.47 0.10 50.36
N GLY A 170 -26.66 -1.21 50.28
CA GLY A 170 -27.64 -1.96 51.06
C GLY A 170 -28.62 -2.58 50.06
N ASN A 171 -28.52 -3.90 49.91
CA ASN A 171 -29.32 -4.76 49.05
C ASN A 171 -30.85 -4.56 49.24
N GLY A 172 -31.62 -4.63 48.15
CA GLY A 172 -33.09 -4.65 48.21
C GLY A 172 -33.75 -4.76 46.83
N GLY A 173 -34.09 -5.97 46.41
CA GLY A 173 -34.91 -6.22 45.22
C GLY A 173 -36.40 -5.93 45.45
N GLY A 174 -37.16 -5.91 44.36
CA GLY A 174 -38.63 -6.00 44.43
C GLY A 174 -39.38 -5.18 43.39
N ALA A 175 -39.88 -5.89 42.39
CA ALA A 175 -40.94 -5.60 41.41
C ALA A 175 -42.00 -4.53 41.75
N GLY A 176 -42.52 -3.90 40.67
CA GLY A 176 -43.98 -3.77 40.50
C GLY A 176 -44.52 -2.42 40.04
N GLY A 177 -45.00 -2.38 38.79
CA GLY A 177 -46.34 -1.88 38.47
C GLY A 177 -46.58 -0.38 38.26
N GLY A 178 -46.85 -0.03 37.00
CA GLY A 178 -48.15 0.55 36.63
C GLY A 178 -48.33 2.07 36.65
N GLY A 179 -48.46 2.63 35.43
CA GLY A 179 -49.51 3.60 35.09
C GLY A 179 -49.29 5.07 35.43
N GLY A 180 -49.48 5.94 34.44
CA GLY A 180 -49.62 7.38 34.70
C GLY A 180 -49.26 8.26 33.52
N GLN A 181 -50.17 8.36 32.56
CA GLN A 181 -50.22 9.41 31.56
C GLN A 181 -50.45 10.77 32.24
N GLN A 182 -49.67 11.80 31.92
CA GLN A 182 -50.18 13.18 31.80
C GLN A 182 -49.18 14.11 31.11
N THR A 183 -49.70 14.69 30.04
CA THR A 183 -49.33 15.93 29.36
C THR A 183 -49.22 17.10 30.32
N ASN A 184 -48.32 18.04 30.02
CA ASN A 184 -48.59 19.46 30.22
C ASN A 184 -47.91 20.28 29.13
N GLU A 185 -48.76 20.84 28.28
CA GLU A 185 -48.51 22.12 27.61
C GLU A 185 -48.59 23.24 28.65
N GLY A 186 -47.83 24.31 28.44
CA GLY A 186 -47.82 25.48 29.30
C GLY A 186 -47.02 26.60 28.65
N GLU A 187 -47.74 27.40 27.88
CA GLU A 187 -47.31 28.61 27.17
C GLU A 187 -46.75 29.71 28.09
N GLY A 188 -45.94 30.59 27.49
CA GLY A 188 -46.13 32.04 27.63
C GLY A 188 -45.24 32.75 28.65
N GLY A 189 -44.44 33.70 28.16
CA GLY A 189 -43.76 34.67 29.02
C GLY A 189 -42.68 35.48 28.30
N ASP A 190 -43.11 36.46 27.52
CA ASP A 190 -42.31 37.44 26.78
C ASP A 190 -41.45 38.37 27.66
N GLN A 191 -40.38 38.86 27.03
CA GLN A 191 -39.75 40.20 27.18
C GLN A 191 -39.07 40.61 28.50
N GLN A 192 -37.77 40.88 28.44
CA GLN A 192 -37.30 42.26 28.21
C GLN A 192 -35.80 42.34 27.89
N GLN A 193 -35.51 43.20 26.91
CA GLN A 193 -34.22 43.72 26.48
C GLN A 193 -33.46 44.39 27.63
N LEU A 194 -32.13 44.44 27.52
CA LEU A 194 -31.37 45.68 27.69
C LEU A 194 -30.11 45.63 26.82
N GLU A 195 -30.04 46.55 25.85
CA GLU A 195 -28.84 46.94 25.13
C GLU A 195 -27.86 47.65 26.07
N GLY A 196 -26.56 47.59 25.73
CA GLY A 196 -25.52 48.42 26.33
C GLY A 196 -24.25 48.41 25.47
N GLN A 197 -24.11 49.46 24.65
CA GLN A 197 -22.99 49.73 23.75
C GLN A 197 -21.71 50.22 24.45
N ALA A 198 -20.60 49.91 23.77
CA ALA A 198 -19.43 50.75 23.49
C ALA A 198 -18.40 51.10 24.58
N GLY A 199 -17.14 50.79 24.26
CA GLY A 199 -16.12 51.85 24.04
C GLY A 199 -14.78 51.74 24.76
N GLN A 200 -13.73 51.36 23.99
CA GLN A 200 -12.37 51.95 23.94
C GLN A 200 -11.43 51.77 25.18
N THR A 201 -10.11 51.51 25.11
CA THR A 201 -9.07 51.78 24.08
C THR A 201 -7.75 51.04 24.44
N GLN A 202 -7.02 50.60 23.41
CA GLN A 202 -5.54 50.61 23.19
C GLN A 202 -4.54 50.20 24.31
N HIS A 203 -3.70 49.20 24.00
CA HIS A 203 -2.24 49.40 24.01
C HIS A 203 -1.56 48.49 22.97
N GLU A 204 -0.93 49.15 22.00
CA GLU A 204 0.01 48.61 21.01
C GLU A 204 1.41 48.65 21.65
N VAL A 205 2.18 47.57 21.52
CA VAL A 205 3.65 47.58 21.74
C VAL A 205 4.29 46.82 20.59
N LEU A 206 4.93 47.62 19.73
CA LEU A 206 5.93 47.23 18.75
C LEU A 206 7.20 46.74 19.48
N ILE A 207 7.78 45.63 19.05
CA ILE A 207 9.21 45.39 19.20
C ILE A 207 9.74 44.95 17.84
N GLU A 208 10.38 45.91 17.18
CA GLU A 208 11.39 45.70 16.14
C GLU A 208 12.62 45.05 16.78
N GLY A 209 13.27 44.16 16.03
CA GLY A 209 14.53 43.51 16.40
C GLY A 209 15.20 42.99 15.15
N GLU A 210 15.83 43.91 14.42
CA GLU A 210 16.81 43.65 13.38
C GLU A 210 17.99 42.85 13.96
N HIS A 211 18.50 41.87 13.22
CA HIS A 211 19.90 41.48 13.26
C HIS A 211 20.30 40.95 11.88
N GLU A 212 21.18 41.71 11.25
CA GLU A 212 21.88 41.41 10.00
C GLU A 212 22.93 40.30 10.18
N GLU A 213 23.03 39.49 9.12
CA GLU A 213 24.22 38.99 8.43
C GLU A 213 25.56 38.92 9.18
N GLU A 214 26.14 37.72 9.25
CA GLU A 214 27.56 37.53 8.91
C GLU A 214 27.74 36.25 8.08
N GLU A 215 28.12 36.46 6.82
CA GLU A 215 28.76 35.48 5.95
C GLU A 215 30.13 35.07 6.52
N HIS A 216 30.50 33.80 6.41
CA HIS A 216 31.90 33.44 6.27
C HIS A 216 32.08 32.41 5.16
N ASP A 217 32.72 32.87 4.11
CA ASP A 217 33.21 32.15 2.95
C ASP A 217 34.46 31.32 3.32
N GLY A 218 34.76 30.25 2.57
CA GLY A 218 36.11 29.64 2.58
C GLY A 218 36.30 28.12 2.47
N LEU A 219 36.22 27.62 1.24
CA LEU A 219 37.08 26.61 0.57
C LEU A 219 37.32 25.18 1.11
N LEU A 220 36.97 24.22 0.22
CA LEU A 220 37.79 23.14 -0.37
C LEU A 220 38.86 22.43 0.50
N ASP A 221 38.69 21.11 0.70
CA ASP A 221 39.80 20.17 0.43
C ASP A 221 39.30 18.80 -0.05
N GLN A 222 40.06 18.22 -0.97
CA GLN A 222 39.84 16.95 -1.64
C GLN A 222 40.52 15.82 -0.86
N GLY A 223 39.88 14.64 -0.87
CA GLY A 223 40.58 13.36 -0.95
C GLY A 223 41.16 12.80 0.35
N GLN A 224 40.72 11.60 0.74
CA GLN A 224 41.49 10.40 0.44
C GLN A 224 40.75 9.13 0.88
N GLU A 225 40.81 8.16 -0.02
CA GLU A 225 40.60 6.75 0.22
C GLU A 225 41.48 6.24 1.37
N GLY A 226 40.94 5.36 2.21
CA GLY A 226 41.67 4.73 3.29
C GLY A 226 40.97 3.47 3.77
N GLN A 227 41.27 2.36 3.10
CA GLN A 227 40.95 1.00 3.51
C GLN A 227 41.44 0.75 4.95
N HIS A 228 40.62 0.12 5.79
CA HIS A 228 41.16 -0.62 6.93
C HIS A 228 40.34 -1.87 7.24
N SER A 229 40.81 -2.98 6.67
CA SER A 229 40.65 -4.32 7.20
C SER A 229 41.45 -4.46 8.50
N GLN A 230 40.87 -5.11 9.51
CA GLN A 230 41.55 -5.98 10.48
C GLN A 230 40.47 -6.58 11.40
N GLN A 231 40.11 -7.85 11.25
CA GLN A 231 40.83 -9.07 11.63
C GLN A 231 40.53 -9.52 13.07
N LEU A 232 39.77 -10.61 13.09
CA LEU A 232 39.67 -11.68 14.08
C LEU A 232 40.79 -11.71 15.14
N VAL A 233 40.38 -11.72 16.41
CA VAL A 233 41.12 -12.39 17.48
C VAL A 233 40.19 -13.43 18.09
N LEU A 234 40.60 -14.69 17.93
CA LEU A 234 40.15 -15.86 18.67
C LEU A 234 40.78 -15.81 20.07
N GLU A 235 39.99 -15.93 21.12
CA GLU A 235 40.42 -16.62 22.34
C GLU A 235 39.27 -17.49 22.88
N GLN A 236 39.49 -18.81 22.81
CA GLN A 236 38.75 -19.81 23.56
C GLN A 236 39.44 -19.99 24.91
N GLY A 237 38.69 -20.15 26.00
CA GLY A 237 39.26 -20.75 27.21
C GLY A 237 38.49 -20.53 28.51
N ALA A 238 37.64 -21.51 28.83
CA ALA A 238 37.39 -22.07 30.16
C ALA A 238 36.29 -21.51 31.09
N GLN A 239 35.32 -22.40 31.30
CA GLN A 239 34.72 -22.87 32.56
C GLN A 239 33.40 -22.26 33.05
N GLU A 240 32.37 -23.12 32.98
CA GLU A 240 31.15 -23.11 33.80
C GLU A 240 31.47 -23.06 35.31
N PRO A 241 30.47 -22.69 36.12
CA PRO A 241 29.90 -23.75 36.95
C PRO A 241 28.37 -23.79 36.97
N HIS A 242 27.85 -25.00 36.81
CA HIS A 242 26.60 -25.48 37.37
C HIS A 242 26.49 -25.13 38.88
N GLN A 243 25.38 -24.53 39.30
CA GLN A 243 24.74 -24.84 40.58
C GLN A 243 23.21 -24.81 40.44
N LYS A 244 22.59 -25.72 41.18
CA LYS A 244 21.23 -26.23 41.05
C LYS A 244 20.49 -25.89 42.36
N GLY A 245 19.26 -25.39 42.24
CA GLY A 245 18.21 -25.43 43.26
C GLY A 245 18.19 -24.27 44.25
N GLU A 246 17.07 -23.54 44.31
CA GLU A 246 16.10 -23.63 45.41
C GLU A 246 14.89 -22.71 45.13
N ASP A 247 13.68 -23.28 45.31
CA ASP A 247 12.41 -22.57 45.38
C ASP A 247 12.38 -21.62 46.58
N VAL A 248 12.06 -20.34 46.38
CA VAL A 248 11.46 -19.51 47.44
C VAL A 248 10.36 -18.63 46.84
N GLN A 249 9.14 -18.96 47.22
CA GLN A 249 7.94 -18.16 47.12
C GLN A 249 8.04 -16.96 48.06
N GLY A 250 7.89 -15.74 47.55
CA GLY A 250 7.86 -14.51 48.34
C GLY A 250 6.88 -13.50 47.73
N GLN A 251 5.74 -13.33 48.38
CA GLN A 251 4.74 -12.31 48.09
C GLN A 251 5.21 -10.92 48.53
N GLU A 252 4.83 -9.93 47.71
CA GLU A 252 4.44 -8.55 48.01
C GLU A 252 5.17 -7.77 49.11
N GLU A 253 5.80 -6.65 48.71
CA GLU A 253 5.69 -5.39 49.43
C GLU A 253 5.68 -4.23 48.40
N GLN A 254 4.48 -3.72 48.14
CA GLN A 254 4.30 -2.43 47.45
C GLN A 254 4.65 -1.32 48.43
N GLN A 255 5.70 -0.57 48.13
CA GLN A 255 6.02 0.64 48.88
C GLN A 255 5.56 1.86 48.07
N GLU A 256 4.39 2.39 48.44
CA GLU A 256 3.93 3.71 48.04
C GLU A 256 4.98 4.76 48.45
N ARG A 257 5.55 5.45 47.45
CA ARG A 257 6.23 6.71 47.66
C ARG A 257 5.68 7.73 46.68
N GLY A 258 4.89 8.65 47.24
CA GLY A 258 4.25 9.74 46.50
C GLY A 258 5.22 10.45 45.58
N THR A 259 4.87 10.45 44.31
CA THR A 259 5.57 11.20 43.27
C THR A 259 4.56 12.16 42.67
N THR A 260 4.88 13.45 42.73
CA THR A 260 4.17 14.51 42.02
C THR A 260 3.97 14.11 40.56
N ALA A 261 2.72 13.88 40.16
CA ALA A 261 2.37 13.44 38.82
C ALA A 261 2.92 14.41 37.78
N SER A 262 3.77 13.91 36.87
CA SER A 262 4.07 14.62 35.63
C SER A 262 2.79 14.67 34.78
N PRO A 263 2.67 15.62 33.82
CA PRO A 263 1.51 15.70 32.94
C PRO A 263 1.20 14.40 32.17
N ASP A 264 2.19 13.50 32.06
CA ASP A 264 2.14 12.27 31.28
C ASP A 264 1.38 11.12 31.98
N ASP A 265 1.26 11.16 33.31
CA ASP A 265 0.62 10.08 34.09
C ASP A 265 -0.92 10.10 33.99
N THR A 266 -1.49 11.13 33.34
CA THR A 266 -2.93 11.29 33.11
C THR A 266 -3.41 10.71 31.77
N MET A 267 -2.49 10.31 30.89
CA MET A 267 -2.79 9.81 29.56
C MET A 267 -2.81 8.27 29.56
N LYS A 268 -3.92 7.67 29.15
CA LYS A 268 -4.03 6.21 28.97
C LYS A 268 -4.14 5.84 27.50
N PRO A 269 -3.59 4.69 27.06
CA PRO A 269 -3.84 4.15 25.73
C PRO A 269 -5.34 3.99 25.46
N THR A 270 -5.76 4.30 24.24
CA THR A 270 -7.16 4.15 23.79
C THR A 270 -7.50 2.73 23.37
N GLY A 271 -6.49 1.90 23.06
CA GLY A 271 -6.65 0.58 22.45
C GLY A 271 -6.85 0.59 20.94
N VAL A 272 -6.77 1.76 20.29
CA VAL A 272 -6.86 1.89 18.82
C VAL A 272 -5.75 1.10 18.12
N LYS A 273 -4.51 1.23 18.60
CA LYS A 273 -3.35 0.55 18.00
C LYS A 273 -3.46 -0.98 18.10
N ASP A 274 -4.10 -1.49 19.15
CA ASP A 274 -4.36 -2.93 19.34
C ASP A 274 -5.55 -3.43 18.52
N ALA A 275 -6.27 -2.51 17.87
CA ALA A 275 -7.39 -2.80 17.01
C ALA A 275 -7.07 -2.71 15.52
N GLU A 276 -5.84 -2.32 15.17
CA GLU A 276 -5.36 -2.33 13.78
C GLU A 276 -5.30 -3.75 13.22
N THR A 277 -5.84 -3.91 12.03
CA THR A 277 -5.81 -5.17 11.28
C THR A 277 -4.92 -5.05 10.06
N TYR A 278 -4.28 -6.16 9.73
CA TYR A 278 -3.26 -6.28 8.71
C TYR A 278 -3.64 -7.38 7.72
N ALA A 279 -3.06 -7.30 6.53
CA ALA A 279 -3.19 -8.32 5.52
C ALA A 279 -1.80 -8.77 5.06
N GLY A 280 -1.63 -10.09 4.99
CA GLY A 280 -0.46 -10.74 4.42
C GLY A 280 -0.79 -11.28 3.03
N LEU A 281 0.12 -11.07 2.07
CA LEU A 281 0.00 -11.52 0.69
C LEU A 281 1.20 -12.40 0.35
N VAL A 282 0.93 -13.56 -0.26
CA VAL A 282 1.97 -14.45 -0.79
C VAL A 282 2.01 -14.33 -2.30
N TYR A 283 3.20 -14.12 -2.85
CA TYR A 283 3.48 -14.11 -4.28
C TYR A 283 4.51 -15.16 -4.65
N TYR A 284 4.43 -15.59 -5.89
CA TYR A 284 5.16 -16.73 -6.42
C TYR A 284 5.75 -16.36 -7.78
N GLU A 285 7.07 -16.40 -7.87
CA GLU A 285 7.79 -16.14 -9.11
C GLU A 285 8.59 -17.38 -9.50
N LYS A 286 8.43 -17.81 -10.75
CA LYS A 286 9.17 -18.95 -11.29
C LYS A 286 10.46 -18.43 -11.90
N LYS A 287 11.61 -18.83 -11.36
CA LYS A 287 12.93 -18.62 -11.97
C LYS A 287 13.45 -19.92 -12.56
N GLU A 288 14.46 -19.92 -13.41
CA GLU A 288 14.90 -21.12 -14.15
C GLU A 288 15.18 -22.36 -13.26
N THR A 289 15.76 -22.17 -12.08
CA THR A 289 16.17 -23.26 -11.18
C THR A 289 15.43 -23.28 -9.84
N GLU A 290 14.70 -22.21 -9.52
CA GLU A 290 14.05 -22.02 -8.23
C GLU A 290 12.67 -21.40 -8.38
N ASP A 291 11.80 -21.62 -7.41
CA ASP A 291 10.64 -20.77 -7.22
C ASP A 291 10.90 -19.80 -6.08
N LEU A 292 10.78 -18.51 -6.36
CA LEU A 292 10.84 -17.48 -5.34
C LEU A 292 9.44 -17.29 -4.75
N VAL A 293 9.36 -17.32 -3.43
CA VAL A 293 8.16 -17.03 -2.67
C VAL A 293 8.38 -15.74 -1.90
N THR A 294 7.49 -14.78 -2.11
CA THR A 294 7.52 -13.49 -1.42
C THR A 294 6.32 -13.42 -0.49
N PHE A 295 6.55 -13.23 0.81
CA PHE A 295 5.50 -12.86 1.75
C PHE A 295 5.64 -11.39 2.10
N THR A 296 4.59 -10.60 1.86
CA THR A 296 4.55 -9.17 2.20
C THR A 296 3.33 -8.86 3.04
N ALA A 297 3.40 -7.81 3.85
CA ALA A 297 2.31 -7.40 4.72
C ALA A 297 2.11 -5.88 4.72
N ALA A 298 0.86 -5.45 4.85
CA ALA A 298 0.45 -4.06 4.98
C ALA A 298 -0.75 -3.96 5.92
N LYS A 299 -1.10 -2.74 6.35
CA LYS A 299 -2.41 -2.46 6.96
C LYS A 299 -3.52 -2.93 6.02
N LYS A 300 -4.59 -3.49 6.59
CA LYS A 300 -5.73 -4.03 5.83
C LYS A 300 -6.57 -2.89 5.24
N LEU A 301 -6.08 -2.30 4.16
CA LEU A 301 -6.70 -1.22 3.42
C LEU A 301 -6.70 -1.55 1.93
N SER A 302 -7.85 -1.44 1.28
CA SER A 302 -8.00 -1.87 -0.11
C SER A 302 -7.03 -1.15 -1.05
N ALA A 303 -6.79 0.14 -0.85
CA ALA A 303 -5.82 0.92 -1.63
C ALA A 303 -4.38 0.40 -1.51
N LEU A 304 -3.91 0.08 -0.30
CA LEU A 304 -2.57 -0.49 -0.08
C LEU A 304 -2.43 -1.85 -0.76
N LEU A 305 -3.45 -2.71 -0.62
CA LEU A 305 -3.41 -4.04 -1.21
C LEU A 305 -3.47 -4.00 -2.74
N GLU A 306 -4.19 -3.05 -3.34
CA GLU A 306 -4.18 -2.86 -4.79
C GLU A 306 -2.86 -2.30 -5.29
N PHE A 307 -2.23 -1.39 -4.56
CA PHE A 307 -0.90 -0.89 -4.88
C PHE A 307 0.13 -2.03 -4.94
N ILE A 308 0.23 -2.83 -3.88
CA ILE A 308 1.16 -3.98 -3.80
C ILE A 308 0.89 -4.99 -4.94
N LYS A 309 -0.38 -5.26 -5.26
CA LYS A 309 -0.75 -6.15 -6.37
C LYS A 309 -0.31 -5.60 -7.73
N SER A 310 -0.38 -4.28 -7.91
CA SER A 310 0.01 -3.64 -9.17
C SER A 310 1.53 -3.71 -9.39
N GLU A 311 2.33 -3.54 -8.33
CA GLU A 311 3.79 -3.67 -8.38
C GLU A 311 4.23 -5.11 -8.70
N ASN A 312 3.49 -6.11 -8.21
CA ASN A 312 3.78 -7.53 -8.39
C ASN A 312 2.93 -8.17 -9.50
N SER A 313 2.56 -7.42 -10.54
CA SER A 313 1.60 -7.85 -11.56
C SER A 313 2.00 -9.10 -12.36
N CYS A 314 3.30 -9.43 -12.43
CA CYS A 314 3.82 -10.60 -13.14
C CYS A 314 3.90 -11.86 -12.25
N ALA A 315 3.79 -11.71 -10.93
CA ALA A 315 3.91 -12.82 -10.00
C ALA A 315 2.59 -13.60 -9.88
N GLU A 316 2.68 -14.92 -9.75
CA GLU A 316 1.54 -15.77 -9.41
C GLU A 316 1.10 -15.46 -7.98
N ARG A 317 -0.20 -15.15 -7.80
CA ARG A 317 -0.74 -14.82 -6.49
C ARG A 317 -1.10 -16.09 -5.72
N GLY A 318 -0.52 -16.22 -4.53
CA GLY A 318 -0.83 -17.27 -3.56
C GLY A 318 -1.92 -16.87 -2.59
N GLN A 319 -1.74 -17.28 -1.32
CA GLN A 319 -2.70 -17.05 -0.25
C GLN A 319 -2.75 -15.58 0.18
N ASN A 320 -3.92 -15.14 0.65
CA ASN A 320 -4.11 -13.91 1.40
C ASN A 320 -4.59 -14.23 2.80
N VAL A 321 -3.94 -13.67 3.82
CA VAL A 321 -4.30 -13.85 5.23
C VAL A 321 -4.60 -12.51 5.88
N TYR A 322 -5.47 -12.51 6.88
CA TYR A 322 -5.72 -11.35 7.74
C TYR A 322 -5.29 -11.69 9.15
N PHE A 323 -4.67 -10.73 9.83
CA PHE A 323 -4.17 -10.92 11.18
C PHE A 323 -4.09 -9.59 11.93
N SER A 324 -3.87 -9.69 13.23
CA SER A 324 -3.51 -8.58 14.11
C SER A 324 -2.18 -8.93 14.77
N PHE A 325 -1.31 -7.95 15.00
CA PHE A 325 -0.11 -8.19 15.80
C PHE A 325 -0.50 -8.50 17.23
N ASN A 326 0.25 -9.40 17.87
CA ASN A 326 0.22 -9.51 19.31
C ASN A 326 0.75 -8.19 19.91
N PRO A 327 0.02 -7.53 20.84
CA PRO A 327 0.44 -6.24 21.42
C PRO A 327 1.83 -6.25 22.07
N PHE A 328 2.30 -7.41 22.52
CA PHE A 328 3.60 -7.57 23.16
C PHE A 328 4.76 -7.78 22.18
N TYR A 329 4.46 -7.91 20.88
CA TYR A 329 5.45 -8.18 19.84
C TYR A 329 5.62 -6.99 18.89
N SER A 330 6.87 -6.73 18.53
CA SER A 330 7.24 -5.68 17.56
C SER A 330 7.45 -6.23 16.15
N TYR A 331 7.25 -7.53 15.93
CA TYR A 331 7.42 -8.20 14.64
C TYR A 331 6.58 -9.47 14.58
N ILE A 332 6.36 -9.96 13.36
CA ILE A 332 5.97 -11.34 13.11
C ILE A 332 7.17 -12.13 12.57
N GLU A 333 7.25 -13.41 12.92
CA GLU A 333 8.30 -14.32 12.47
C GLU A 333 7.69 -15.50 11.71
N LEU A 334 8.23 -15.80 10.53
CA LEU A 334 7.85 -16.97 9.75
C LEU A 334 8.66 -18.17 10.26
N LYS A 335 7.99 -19.16 10.83
CA LYS A 335 8.61 -20.35 11.44
C LYS A 335 8.80 -21.47 10.42
N PHE A 336 10.06 -21.77 10.09
CA PHE A 336 10.48 -22.87 9.19
C PHE A 336 11.01 -24.11 9.94
N ASP A 337 10.90 -24.12 11.26
CA ASP A 337 11.28 -25.23 12.14
C ASP A 337 10.06 -25.97 12.71
N ALA A 338 8.85 -25.53 12.35
CA ALA A 338 7.61 -26.14 12.80
C ALA A 338 7.43 -27.58 12.25
N PRO A 339 6.86 -28.51 13.04
CA PRO A 339 6.53 -29.85 12.57
C PRO A 339 5.61 -29.83 11.34
N GLN A 340 5.89 -30.68 10.35
CA GLN A 340 5.15 -30.76 9.09
C GLN A 340 4.29 -32.02 9.03
N GLU A 341 3.02 -31.87 8.65
CA GLU A 341 2.09 -33.01 8.49
C GLU A 341 2.35 -33.81 7.21
N LYS A 342 2.81 -33.14 6.14
CA LYS A 342 3.07 -33.74 4.84
C LYS A 342 4.58 -33.89 4.61
N PRO A 343 5.00 -34.94 3.89
CA PRO A 343 6.41 -35.10 3.54
C PRO A 343 6.84 -33.98 2.61
N PHE A 344 8.05 -33.48 2.83
CA PHE A 344 8.73 -32.50 1.97
C PHE A 344 10.10 -33.01 1.52
N THR A 345 10.33 -34.32 1.57
CA THR A 345 11.60 -34.94 1.19
C THR A 345 12.03 -34.50 -0.22
N GLY A 346 13.29 -34.09 -0.33
CA GLY A 346 13.90 -33.58 -1.56
C GLY A 346 13.55 -32.11 -1.87
N TRP A 347 12.72 -31.44 -1.07
CA TRP A 347 12.52 -30.00 -1.16
C TRP A 347 13.46 -29.25 -0.21
N SER A 348 14.08 -28.18 -0.72
CA SER A 348 14.83 -27.20 0.08
C SER A 348 14.03 -25.91 0.14
N ILE A 349 13.79 -25.40 1.35
CA ILE A 349 13.04 -24.18 1.63
C ILE A 349 13.98 -23.26 2.40
N GLU A 350 14.43 -22.19 1.75
CA GLU A 350 15.52 -21.34 2.23
C GLU A 350 15.03 -19.90 2.40
N PRO A 351 14.72 -19.45 3.64
CA PRO A 351 14.45 -18.05 3.88
C PRO A 351 15.73 -17.22 3.71
N HIS A 352 15.61 -16.07 3.04
CA HIS A 352 16.73 -15.17 2.76
C HIS A 352 17.14 -14.32 3.97
N LEU A 353 16.31 -14.33 5.02
CA LEU A 353 16.58 -13.66 6.29
C LEU A 353 16.57 -14.68 7.44
N LYS A 354 17.53 -14.56 8.36
CA LYS A 354 17.63 -15.37 9.57
C LYS A 354 17.83 -14.47 10.78
N PRO A 355 16.85 -14.37 11.70
CA PRO A 355 15.49 -14.93 11.64
C PRO A 355 14.63 -14.27 10.54
N CYS A 356 13.66 -15.01 9.99
CA CYS A 356 12.77 -14.53 8.92
C CYS A 356 11.62 -13.70 9.53
N ARG A 357 11.83 -12.38 9.64
CA ARG A 357 10.94 -11.48 10.39
C ARG A 357 10.45 -10.30 9.56
N LEU A 358 9.20 -9.89 9.83
CA LEU A 358 8.62 -8.63 9.39
C LEU A 358 8.33 -7.76 10.62
N ARG A 359 8.99 -6.60 10.73
CA ARG A 359 8.77 -5.70 11.87
C ARG A 359 7.48 -4.92 11.69
N ARG A 360 6.75 -4.75 12.79
CA ARG A 360 5.50 -3.97 12.85
C ARG A 360 5.72 -2.54 12.40
N CYS A 361 6.83 -1.91 12.81
CA CYS A 361 7.16 -0.54 12.38
C CYS A 361 7.28 -0.40 10.86
N ASP A 362 7.86 -1.39 10.17
CA ASP A 362 8.03 -1.34 8.72
C ASP A 362 6.67 -1.48 8.01
N VAL A 363 5.74 -2.25 8.60
CA VAL A 363 4.36 -2.41 8.09
C VAL A 363 3.51 -1.18 8.38
N ASP A 364 3.64 -0.60 9.57
CA ASP A 364 2.85 0.56 10.01
C ASP A 364 3.21 1.84 9.24
N ASN A 365 4.49 1.99 8.88
CA ASN A 365 5.05 3.16 8.22
C ASN A 365 5.12 3.01 6.68
N PHE A 366 4.68 1.88 6.12
CA PHE A 366 4.68 1.68 4.67
C PHE A 366 3.94 2.83 3.96
N GLY A 367 4.64 3.51 3.05
CA GLY A 367 4.18 4.72 2.37
C GLY A 367 4.90 6.01 2.81
N GLU A 368 5.57 6.01 3.96
CA GLU A 368 6.38 7.16 4.38
C GLU A 368 7.65 7.32 3.53
N ALA A 369 8.26 8.51 3.55
CA ALA A 369 9.45 8.82 2.76
C ALA A 369 10.61 7.82 2.95
N ASN A 370 10.80 7.34 4.18
CA ASN A 370 11.84 6.35 4.51
C ASN A 370 11.38 4.88 4.40
N TYR A 371 10.09 4.66 4.09
CA TYR A 371 9.47 3.35 3.98
C TYR A 371 8.66 3.23 2.66
N PRO A 372 9.29 3.49 1.49
CA PRO A 372 8.55 3.57 0.24
C PRO A 372 8.15 2.20 -0.32
N LEU A 373 8.79 1.12 0.14
CA LEU A 373 8.55 -0.23 -0.37
C LEU A 373 7.77 -1.07 0.64
N PRO A 374 6.86 -1.94 0.17
CA PRO A 374 6.16 -2.86 1.06
C PRO A 374 7.17 -3.82 1.70
N PRO A 375 7.12 -4.00 3.03
CA PRO A 375 8.08 -4.88 3.69
C PRO A 375 7.80 -6.33 3.29
N CYS A 376 8.85 -7.11 3.05
CA CYS A 376 8.70 -8.50 2.61
C CYS A 376 9.75 -9.46 3.19
N CYS A 377 9.39 -10.74 3.18
CA CYS A 377 10.26 -11.88 3.42
C CYS A 377 10.36 -12.70 2.13
N LEU A 378 11.59 -12.95 1.68
CA LEU A 378 11.88 -13.77 0.51
C LEU A 378 12.29 -15.18 0.94
N ILE A 379 11.78 -16.17 0.22
CA ILE A 379 12.04 -17.59 0.44
C ILE A 379 12.30 -18.24 -0.91
N SER A 380 13.45 -18.88 -1.06
CA SER A 380 13.72 -19.74 -2.21
C SER A 380 13.23 -21.16 -1.95
N VAL A 381 12.59 -21.75 -2.95
CA VAL A 381 12.07 -23.12 -2.89
C VAL A 381 12.59 -23.92 -4.07
N TYR A 382 13.29 -25.02 -3.78
CA TYR A 382 13.90 -25.90 -4.78
C TYR A 382 13.47 -27.34 -4.57
N GLY A 383 13.16 -28.04 -5.65
CA GLY A 383 12.94 -29.49 -5.64
C GLY A 383 14.13 -30.21 -6.26
N SER A 384 14.80 -31.08 -5.50
CA SER A 384 15.87 -31.93 -6.02
C SER A 384 15.31 -33.06 -6.88
N PRO A 385 16.15 -33.70 -7.73
CA PRO A 385 15.79 -34.98 -8.34
C PRO A 385 15.37 -35.98 -7.25
N GLY A 386 14.18 -36.57 -7.39
CA GLY A 386 13.62 -37.50 -6.41
C GLY A 386 12.81 -36.86 -5.28
N ALA A 387 12.57 -35.54 -5.30
CA ALA A 387 11.64 -34.92 -4.36
C ALA A 387 10.21 -35.43 -4.54
N VAL A 388 9.39 -35.33 -3.49
CA VAL A 388 7.96 -35.65 -3.61
C VAL A 388 7.29 -34.74 -4.65
N PRO A 389 6.30 -35.21 -5.43
CA PRO A 389 5.77 -34.47 -6.58
C PRO A 389 5.20 -33.09 -6.25
N SER A 390 4.67 -32.92 -5.04
CA SER A 390 4.08 -31.67 -4.56
C SER A 390 4.59 -31.33 -3.17
N LEU A 391 5.06 -30.10 -2.99
CA LEU A 391 5.31 -29.47 -1.70
C LEU A 391 4.01 -28.88 -1.16
N HIS A 392 3.75 -29.14 0.12
CA HIS A 392 2.74 -28.44 0.90
C HIS A 392 3.30 -28.21 2.29
N TYR A 393 4.00 -27.09 2.43
CA TYR A 393 4.83 -26.78 3.59
C TYR A 393 4.15 -25.70 4.44
N SER A 394 3.90 -26.01 5.70
CA SER A 394 3.27 -25.12 6.67
C SER A 394 4.30 -24.20 7.32
N VAL A 395 3.98 -22.90 7.35
CA VAL A 395 4.82 -21.83 7.94
C VAL A 395 3.93 -21.05 8.92
N PRO A 396 3.91 -21.43 10.21
CA PRO A 396 3.21 -20.67 11.23
C PRO A 396 3.79 -19.26 11.36
N LEU A 397 2.91 -18.28 11.60
CA LEU A 397 3.29 -16.92 11.96
C LEU A 397 3.35 -16.82 13.48
N ASP A 398 4.52 -16.52 14.01
CA ASP A 398 4.71 -16.17 15.42
C ASP A 398 4.60 -14.65 15.60
N GLY A 399 4.11 -14.19 16.75
CA GLY A 399 3.87 -12.75 17.03
C GLY A 399 2.54 -12.18 16.53
N VAL A 400 1.62 -13.01 16.03
CA VAL A 400 0.22 -12.64 15.74
C VAL A 400 -0.70 -12.89 16.95
N ALA A 401 -1.78 -12.13 17.07
CA ALA A 401 -2.73 -12.26 18.19
C ALA A 401 -3.54 -13.56 18.12
N ASP A 402 -4.02 -13.91 16.93
CA ASP A 402 -4.70 -15.17 16.63
C ASP A 402 -3.77 -16.04 15.75
N PRO A 403 -3.60 -17.34 16.03
CA PRO A 403 -2.71 -18.20 15.25
C PRO A 403 -3.05 -18.22 13.75
N VAL A 404 -2.06 -17.91 12.92
CA VAL A 404 -2.16 -17.96 11.45
C VAL A 404 -1.02 -18.82 10.91
N THR A 405 -1.31 -19.66 9.93
CA THR A 405 -0.31 -20.50 9.25
C THR A 405 -0.41 -20.29 7.75
N LEU A 406 0.71 -19.95 7.12
CA LEU A 406 0.85 -19.87 5.67
C LEU A 406 1.18 -21.26 5.13
N PHE A 407 0.76 -21.55 3.91
CA PHE A 407 1.17 -22.77 3.21
C PHE A 407 1.90 -22.42 1.92
N ILE A 408 3.15 -22.87 1.82
CA ILE A 408 3.91 -22.84 0.58
C ILE A 408 3.53 -24.08 -0.22
N HIS A 409 2.86 -23.86 -1.36
CA HIS A 409 2.48 -24.93 -2.28
C HIS A 409 3.28 -24.86 -3.58
N ARG A 410 3.96 -25.96 -3.92
CA ARG A 410 4.72 -26.11 -5.16
C ARG A 410 4.60 -27.51 -5.75
N SER A 411 4.80 -27.60 -7.06
CA SER A 411 4.84 -28.87 -7.78
C SER A 411 6.19 -28.98 -8.48
N LEU A 412 6.76 -30.18 -8.49
CA LEU A 412 7.96 -30.44 -9.29
C LEU A 412 7.69 -30.10 -10.75
N ARG A 413 8.65 -29.44 -11.38
CA ARG A 413 8.56 -29.13 -12.81
C ARG A 413 8.67 -30.44 -13.58
N THR A 414 7.56 -30.86 -14.18
CA THR A 414 7.61 -31.89 -15.21
C THR A 414 8.26 -31.27 -16.44
N LEU A 415 9.48 -31.69 -16.77
CA LEU A 415 10.00 -31.50 -18.11
C LEU A 415 9.07 -32.28 -19.06
N SER A 416 8.08 -31.59 -19.63
CA SER A 416 7.27 -32.14 -20.72
C SER A 416 8.18 -32.25 -21.94
N LEU A 417 8.92 -33.35 -22.05
CA LEU A 417 9.54 -33.73 -23.30
C LEU A 417 8.42 -34.12 -24.28
N PRO A 418 8.35 -33.53 -25.48
CA PRO A 418 7.43 -34.00 -26.50
C PRO A 418 7.79 -35.46 -26.81
N ALA A 419 6.81 -36.36 -26.72
CA ALA A 419 6.99 -37.75 -27.11
C ALA A 419 7.31 -37.81 -28.61
N ILE A 420 8.55 -38.15 -28.95
CA ILE A 420 8.98 -38.35 -30.34
C ILE A 420 8.45 -39.73 -30.80
N PRO A 421 7.65 -39.81 -31.88
CA PRO A 421 7.32 -41.08 -32.50
C PRO A 421 8.57 -41.69 -33.15
N VAL A 422 8.83 -42.96 -32.84
CA VAL A 422 9.95 -43.74 -33.35
C VAL A 422 9.78 -44.00 -34.84
N ASN A 423 10.69 -43.50 -35.68
CA ASN A 423 11.10 -44.20 -36.91
C ASN A 423 12.54 -43.81 -37.30
N PRO A 424 13.39 -44.77 -37.78
CA PRO A 424 14.83 -44.60 -37.85
C PRO A 424 15.27 -44.08 -39.23
N SER A 425 16.05 -43.00 -39.25
CA SER A 425 16.89 -42.59 -40.37
C SER A 425 18.06 -41.73 -39.87
N PRO A 426 19.21 -41.74 -40.55
CA PRO A 426 20.52 -41.69 -39.91
C PRO A 426 20.89 -40.30 -39.37
N LEU A 427 21.57 -40.33 -38.22
CA LEU A 427 22.08 -39.20 -37.45
C LEU A 427 22.79 -38.14 -38.31
N PRO A 428 22.47 -36.85 -38.14
CA PRO A 428 23.45 -35.78 -38.27
C PRO A 428 24.17 -35.61 -36.93
N VAL A 429 25.48 -35.82 -37.00
CA VAL A 429 26.57 -35.41 -36.10
C VAL A 429 26.17 -34.44 -34.97
N PRO A 430 26.57 -34.70 -33.70
CA PRO A 430 26.30 -33.78 -32.59
C PRO A 430 27.04 -32.46 -32.81
N ARG A 431 26.28 -31.40 -33.09
CA ARG A 431 26.79 -30.04 -32.96
C ARG A 431 26.82 -29.72 -31.46
N LYS A 432 28.04 -29.68 -30.94
CA LYS A 432 28.44 -28.91 -29.75
C LYS A 432 27.59 -27.63 -29.64
N ARG A 433 26.72 -27.53 -28.64
CA ARG A 433 26.14 -26.23 -28.23
C ARG A 433 27.19 -25.51 -27.39
N GLU A 434 28.15 -24.94 -28.10
CA GLU A 434 29.02 -23.85 -27.66
C GLU A 434 28.76 -22.67 -28.61
N GLN A 435 27.58 -22.06 -28.56
CA GLN A 435 27.35 -20.73 -29.17
C GLN A 435 26.38 -19.96 -28.29
N GLY A 436 26.85 -18.84 -27.75
CA GLY A 436 26.02 -17.91 -26.97
C GLY A 436 24.86 -17.36 -27.81
N LEU A 437 23.80 -16.96 -27.11
CA LEU A 437 22.61 -16.33 -27.69
C LEU A 437 22.99 -15.23 -28.69
N ASN A 438 22.55 -15.36 -29.94
CA ASN A 438 22.83 -14.36 -30.98
C ASN A 438 21.79 -13.23 -30.89
N LEU A 439 21.97 -12.34 -29.91
CA LEU A 439 21.12 -11.17 -29.68
C LEU A 439 20.97 -10.28 -30.94
N VAL A 440 21.97 -10.29 -31.83
CA VAL A 440 21.91 -9.53 -33.09
C VAL A 440 20.83 -10.10 -34.02
N SER A 441 20.77 -11.43 -34.15
CA SER A 441 19.72 -12.10 -34.92
C SER A 441 18.33 -11.91 -34.31
N ILE A 442 18.22 -12.01 -32.99
CA ILE A 442 16.95 -11.82 -32.28
C ILE A 442 16.41 -10.41 -32.48
N ARG A 443 17.22 -9.36 -32.23
CA ARG A 443 16.81 -7.95 -32.45
C ARG A 443 16.34 -7.73 -33.88
N LYS A 444 17.04 -8.31 -34.86
CA LYS A 444 16.65 -8.22 -36.27
C LYS A 444 15.29 -8.87 -36.52
N GLY A 445 14.99 -10.01 -35.89
CA GLY A 445 13.68 -10.67 -35.93
C GLY A 445 12.57 -9.78 -35.38
N LEU A 446 12.78 -9.19 -34.20
CA LEU A 446 11.81 -8.28 -33.56
C LEU A 446 11.51 -7.04 -34.43
N GLN A 447 12.56 -6.44 -35.00
CA GLN A 447 12.44 -5.29 -35.92
C GLN A 447 11.69 -5.65 -37.21
N GLN A 448 11.91 -6.86 -37.74
CA GLN A 448 11.21 -7.34 -38.93
C GLN A 448 9.71 -7.53 -38.70
N ALA A 449 9.32 -8.05 -37.53
CA ALA A 449 7.91 -8.18 -37.16
C ALA A 449 7.20 -6.80 -37.12
N LEU A 450 7.81 -5.78 -36.52
CA LEU A 450 7.27 -4.41 -36.53
C LEU A 450 7.15 -3.84 -37.95
N THR A 451 8.13 -4.14 -38.81
CA THR A 451 8.15 -3.65 -40.18
C THR A 451 7.07 -4.32 -41.03
N ARG A 452 6.79 -5.60 -40.79
CA ARG A 452 5.76 -6.38 -41.49
C ARG A 452 4.38 -5.75 -41.37
N HIS A 453 4.04 -5.25 -40.18
CA HIS A 453 2.74 -4.65 -39.87
C HIS A 453 2.72 -3.12 -39.92
N ARG A 454 3.74 -2.48 -40.52
CA ARG A 454 3.91 -1.01 -40.47
C ARG A 454 2.65 -0.24 -40.86
N VAL A 455 1.94 -0.67 -41.91
CA VAL A 455 0.76 0.03 -42.43
C VAL A 455 -0.39 -0.06 -41.44
N ASP A 456 -0.69 -1.26 -40.95
CA ASP A 456 -1.80 -1.52 -40.03
C ASP A 456 -1.53 -0.94 -38.64
N LEU A 457 -0.29 -1.05 -38.14
CA LEU A 457 0.13 -0.45 -36.88
C LEU A 457 0.08 1.08 -36.94
N SER A 458 0.52 1.70 -38.04
CA SER A 458 0.42 3.14 -38.20
C SER A 458 -1.04 3.62 -38.19
N GLN A 459 -1.95 2.89 -38.84
CA GLN A 459 -3.38 3.19 -38.79
C GLN A 459 -3.95 3.02 -37.37
N ALA A 460 -3.66 1.91 -36.70
CA ALA A 460 -4.11 1.67 -35.32
C ALA A 460 -3.58 2.72 -34.35
N PHE A 461 -2.31 3.13 -34.50
CA PHE A 461 -1.70 4.14 -33.64
C PHE A 461 -2.31 5.51 -33.87
N ASN A 462 -2.59 5.89 -35.12
CA ASN A 462 -3.20 7.20 -35.42
C ASN A 462 -4.60 7.37 -34.82
N LEU A 463 -5.34 6.29 -34.55
CA LEU A 463 -6.63 6.34 -33.87
C LEU A 463 -6.51 6.75 -32.39
N SER A 464 -5.35 6.54 -31.75
CA SER A 464 -5.15 6.75 -30.31
C SER A 464 -3.74 7.26 -29.98
N LEU A 465 -3.16 8.08 -30.88
CA LEU A 465 -1.74 8.42 -30.87
C LEU A 465 -1.33 9.15 -29.59
N THR A 466 -2.18 10.05 -29.09
CA THR A 466 -1.94 10.77 -27.83
C THR A 466 -1.93 9.82 -26.63
N SER A 467 -2.87 8.88 -26.57
CA SER A 467 -2.95 7.90 -25.48
C SER A 467 -1.75 6.96 -25.50
N ILE A 468 -1.39 6.44 -26.69
CA ILE A 468 -0.20 5.61 -26.87
C ILE A 468 1.06 6.37 -26.46
N PHE A 469 1.22 7.60 -26.92
CA PHE A 469 2.41 8.39 -26.59
C PHE A 469 2.55 8.60 -25.08
N ASN A 470 1.46 8.92 -24.39
CA ASN A 470 1.47 9.08 -22.93
C ASN A 470 1.86 7.77 -22.21
N GLU A 471 1.33 6.62 -22.66
CA GLU A 471 1.73 5.32 -22.12
C GLU A 471 3.21 5.02 -22.41
N MET A 472 3.70 5.32 -23.62
CA MET A 472 5.10 5.12 -24.00
C MET A 472 6.06 6.01 -23.21
N VAL A 473 5.63 7.21 -22.81
CA VAL A 473 6.37 8.06 -21.86
C VAL A 473 6.39 7.38 -20.49
N GLN A 474 5.24 6.94 -19.99
CA GLN A 474 5.12 6.33 -18.67
C GLN A 474 5.99 5.07 -18.53
N VAL A 475 6.04 4.24 -19.57
CA VAL A 475 6.87 3.02 -19.58
C VAL A 475 8.33 3.27 -19.97
N GLY A 476 8.71 4.52 -20.26
CA GLY A 476 10.09 4.93 -20.55
C GLY A 476 10.61 4.51 -21.94
N ILE A 477 9.72 4.31 -22.92
CA ILE A 477 10.08 4.02 -24.32
C ILE A 477 10.37 5.29 -25.10
N VAL A 478 9.65 6.39 -24.82
CA VAL A 478 9.85 7.70 -25.43
C VAL A 478 10.01 8.79 -24.36
N SER A 479 10.61 9.92 -24.72
CA SER A 479 10.73 11.08 -23.83
C SER A 479 9.60 12.08 -24.08
N ASN A 480 9.30 12.95 -23.10
CA ASN A 480 8.29 14.00 -23.25
C ASN A 480 8.55 14.96 -24.42
N ASN A 481 9.81 15.08 -24.84
CA ASN A 481 10.24 15.96 -25.94
C ASN A 481 10.24 15.26 -27.31
N THR A 482 9.89 13.96 -27.37
CA THR A 482 9.83 13.20 -28.62
C THR A 482 8.62 13.65 -29.45
N GLU A 483 8.78 13.73 -30.78
CA GLU A 483 7.67 14.01 -31.69
C GLU A 483 6.55 12.97 -31.52
N LYS A 484 5.29 13.44 -31.43
CA LYS A 484 4.12 12.55 -31.29
C LYS A 484 3.75 11.95 -32.63
N SER A 485 4.50 10.94 -33.07
CA SER A 485 4.24 10.20 -34.31
C SER A 485 4.56 8.71 -34.15
N TYR A 486 3.90 7.87 -34.97
CA TYR A 486 4.20 6.43 -35.04
C TYR A 486 5.69 6.19 -35.32
N ASP A 487 6.25 6.87 -36.33
CA ASP A 487 7.64 6.67 -36.72
C ASP A 487 8.61 7.06 -35.60
N ALA A 488 8.31 8.12 -34.83
CA ALA A 488 9.15 8.53 -33.70
C ALA A 488 9.12 7.53 -32.53
N ILE A 489 7.95 6.96 -32.22
CA ILE A 489 7.79 5.93 -31.18
C ILE A 489 8.56 4.67 -31.56
N ILE A 490 8.36 4.17 -32.79
CA ILE A 490 9.04 2.96 -33.27
C ILE A 490 10.56 3.18 -33.40
N THR A 491 10.99 4.37 -33.82
CA THR A 491 12.42 4.70 -33.87
C THR A 491 13.04 4.68 -32.48
N SER A 492 12.38 5.28 -31.48
CA SER A 492 12.85 5.29 -30.09
C SER A 492 12.94 3.89 -29.50
N LEU A 493 11.94 3.05 -29.77
CA LEU A 493 11.95 1.62 -29.40
C LEU A 493 13.15 0.90 -30.03
N ASN A 494 13.35 1.04 -31.34
CA ASN A 494 14.45 0.39 -32.07
C ASN A 494 15.84 0.82 -31.55
N VAL A 495 15.99 2.11 -31.28
CA VAL A 495 17.22 2.67 -30.69
C VAL A 495 17.44 2.07 -29.30
N GLY A 496 16.42 2.04 -28.43
CA GLY A 496 16.51 1.42 -27.11
C GLY A 496 16.88 -0.06 -27.15
N MET A 497 16.27 -0.84 -28.05
CA MET A 497 16.60 -2.27 -28.23
C MET A 497 18.09 -2.49 -28.59
N SER A 498 18.71 -1.55 -29.31
CA SER A 498 20.12 -1.66 -29.71
C SER A 498 21.10 -1.56 -28.52
N PHE A 499 20.68 -0.91 -27.42
CA PHE A 499 21.49 -0.72 -26.21
C PHE A 499 21.38 -1.87 -25.20
N MET A 500 20.39 -2.74 -25.32
CA MET A 500 20.17 -3.84 -24.36
C MET A 500 21.22 -4.93 -24.51
N LYS A 501 22.10 -5.13 -23.52
CA LYS A 501 23.27 -6.02 -23.64
C LYS A 501 22.98 -7.49 -23.33
N SER A 502 21.85 -7.79 -22.71
CA SER A 502 21.41 -9.15 -22.36
C SER A 502 20.04 -9.48 -22.97
N SER A 503 19.68 -10.77 -22.99
CA SER A 503 18.34 -11.23 -23.38
C SER A 503 17.29 -10.74 -22.39
N SER A 504 17.57 -10.78 -21.09
CA SER A 504 16.67 -10.32 -20.03
C SER A 504 16.37 -8.81 -20.14
N ASP A 505 17.37 -7.98 -20.43
CA ASP A 505 17.14 -6.53 -20.63
C ASP A 505 16.30 -6.27 -21.87
N LEU A 506 16.54 -7.02 -22.94
CA LEU A 506 15.78 -6.92 -24.19
C LEU A 506 14.33 -7.38 -24.00
N GLU A 507 14.12 -8.48 -23.29
CA GLU A 507 12.81 -9.01 -22.92
C GLU A 507 12.01 -7.99 -22.10
N LEU A 508 12.58 -7.51 -20.99
CA LEU A 508 11.93 -6.52 -20.13
C LEU A 508 11.57 -5.24 -20.90
N TYR A 509 12.44 -4.80 -21.79
CA TYR A 509 12.20 -3.61 -22.61
C TYR A 509 11.08 -3.81 -23.64
N CYS A 510 11.05 -4.96 -24.31
CA CYS A 510 9.97 -5.34 -25.21
C CYS A 510 8.62 -5.51 -24.48
N VAL A 511 8.63 -6.10 -23.29
CA VAL A 511 7.44 -6.25 -22.42
C VAL A 511 6.88 -4.89 -22.01
N LYS A 512 7.72 -3.92 -21.63
CA LYS A 512 7.28 -2.55 -21.32
C LYS A 512 6.51 -1.92 -22.48
N PHE A 513 7.02 -2.08 -23.70
CA PHE A 513 6.36 -1.60 -24.91
C PHE A 513 5.00 -2.27 -25.13
N LEU A 514 4.95 -3.60 -25.10
CA LEU A 514 3.71 -4.36 -25.31
C LEU A 514 2.64 -4.06 -24.24
N ASN A 515 3.05 -3.93 -22.99
CA ASN A 515 2.15 -3.58 -21.89
C ASN A 515 1.57 -2.17 -22.04
N GLY A 516 2.41 -1.20 -22.44
CA GLY A 516 1.94 0.16 -22.72
C GLY A 516 0.89 0.19 -23.84
N LEU A 517 1.08 -0.59 -24.91
CA LEU A 517 0.08 -0.71 -25.98
C LEU A 517 -1.20 -1.39 -25.51
N SER A 518 -1.09 -2.46 -24.72
CA SER A 518 -2.24 -3.21 -24.19
C SER A 518 -3.15 -2.34 -23.30
N LYS A 519 -2.57 -1.45 -22.49
CA LYS A 519 -3.31 -0.52 -21.61
C LYS A 519 -4.21 0.46 -22.35
N VAL A 520 -3.86 0.84 -23.58
CA VAL A 520 -4.67 1.78 -24.39
C VAL A 520 -6.01 1.15 -24.80
N GLY A 521 -6.07 -0.17 -24.98
CA GLY A 521 -7.28 -0.90 -25.38
C GLY A 521 -7.63 -0.78 -26.87
N GLY A 522 -8.78 -1.33 -27.25
CA GLY A 522 -9.30 -1.26 -28.63
C GLY A 522 -8.38 -1.92 -29.67
N PRO A 523 -8.29 -1.38 -30.91
CA PRO A 523 -7.42 -1.89 -31.96
C PRO A 523 -5.93 -1.92 -31.57
N VAL A 524 -5.50 -1.07 -30.65
CA VAL A 524 -4.11 -0.99 -30.17
C VAL A 524 -3.75 -2.18 -29.30
N ALA A 525 -4.69 -2.67 -28.48
CA ALA A 525 -4.47 -3.89 -27.69
C ALA A 525 -4.38 -5.14 -28.57
N LEU A 526 -5.19 -5.24 -29.63
CA LEU A 526 -5.10 -6.34 -30.61
C LEU A 526 -3.78 -6.30 -31.40
N ALA A 527 -3.31 -5.10 -31.73
CA ALA A 527 -1.99 -4.92 -32.33
C ALA A 527 -0.87 -5.39 -31.37
N ALA A 528 -0.99 -5.13 -30.07
CA ALA A 528 -0.04 -5.63 -29.07
C ALA A 528 -0.01 -7.17 -29.03
N GLU A 529 -1.18 -7.83 -29.04
CA GLU A 529 -1.30 -9.30 -29.10
C GLU A 529 -0.64 -9.88 -30.35
N THR A 530 -0.86 -9.26 -31.51
CA THR A 530 -0.27 -9.70 -32.78
C THR A 530 1.25 -9.56 -32.77
N ILE A 531 1.78 -8.44 -32.27
CA ILE A 531 3.23 -8.22 -32.15
C ILE A 531 3.84 -9.23 -31.18
N TYR A 532 3.17 -9.52 -30.06
CA TYR A 532 3.62 -10.51 -29.08
C TYR A 532 3.78 -11.90 -29.68
N GLU A 533 2.79 -12.38 -30.44
CA GLU A 533 2.87 -13.69 -31.09
C GLU A 533 4.05 -13.76 -32.07
N GLU A 534 4.22 -12.74 -32.92
CA GLU A 534 5.32 -12.70 -33.88
C GLU A 534 6.70 -12.53 -33.22
N TRP A 535 6.80 -11.81 -32.12
CA TRP A 535 8.05 -11.67 -31.38
C TRP A 535 8.43 -12.97 -30.67
N THR A 536 7.44 -13.69 -30.13
CA THR A 536 7.64 -15.02 -29.56
C THR A 536 8.17 -15.99 -30.61
N GLU A 537 7.60 -15.97 -31.82
CA GLU A 537 8.09 -16.79 -32.94
C GLU A 537 9.49 -16.34 -33.42
N ALA A 538 9.72 -15.03 -33.58
CA ALA A 538 10.99 -14.47 -34.07
C ALA A 538 12.17 -14.65 -33.11
N SER A 539 11.89 -14.89 -31.83
CA SER A 539 12.90 -15.20 -30.81
C SER A 539 13.18 -16.71 -30.68
N GLU A 540 12.52 -17.57 -31.48
CA GLU A 540 12.61 -19.03 -31.38
C GLU A 540 12.30 -19.58 -29.96
N GLY A 541 11.55 -18.81 -29.15
CA GLY A 541 11.28 -19.13 -27.74
C GLY A 541 12.41 -18.81 -26.76
N GLU A 542 13.48 -18.14 -27.21
CA GLU A 542 14.60 -17.69 -26.35
C GLU A 542 14.28 -16.44 -25.53
N LEU A 543 13.21 -15.70 -25.87
CA LEU A 543 12.67 -14.59 -25.07
C LEU A 543 11.24 -14.92 -24.63
N LEU A 544 10.94 -14.68 -23.36
CA LEU A 544 9.63 -14.94 -22.76
C LEU A 544 8.86 -13.63 -22.56
N PHE A 545 7.97 -13.28 -23.47
CA PHE A 545 7.22 -12.03 -23.39
C PHE A 545 5.95 -12.13 -22.51
N ASP A 546 5.95 -12.96 -21.45
CA ASP A 546 4.80 -13.43 -20.64
C ASP A 546 4.06 -12.31 -19.85
N CYS A 547 3.55 -11.29 -20.52
CA CYS A 547 2.91 -10.13 -19.92
C CYS A 547 1.61 -9.69 -20.59
N LEU A 548 1.23 -10.26 -21.74
CA LEU A 548 -0.11 -10.02 -22.25
C LEU A 548 -1.11 -10.88 -21.48
N ALA A 549 -1.93 -10.18 -20.70
CA ALA A 549 -2.99 -10.71 -19.86
C ALA A 549 -3.73 -11.89 -20.53
N LYS A 550 -3.93 -12.95 -19.74
CA LYS A 550 -4.87 -14.05 -19.96
C LYS A 550 -6.29 -13.54 -20.24
N ARG A 551 -6.53 -13.03 -21.46
CA ARG A 551 -7.83 -12.49 -21.89
C ARG A 551 -8.30 -13.06 -23.22
N ALA A 552 -8.00 -14.32 -23.53
CA ALA A 552 -8.76 -15.08 -24.52
C ALA A 552 -8.50 -16.59 -24.39
N LYS A 553 -9.37 -17.29 -23.64
CA LYS A 553 -9.82 -18.67 -23.88
C LYS A 553 -10.69 -19.13 -22.72
N ASN A 554 -11.91 -18.59 -22.69
CA ASN A 554 -13.08 -19.30 -22.21
C ASN A 554 -14.17 -19.01 -23.25
N ILE A 555 -14.26 -19.87 -24.26
CA ILE A 555 -15.50 -20.15 -24.98
C ILE A 555 -15.97 -21.50 -24.47
#